data_AF-A0A7S2WRG8-F1
#
_entry.id   AF-A0A7S2WRG8-F1
#
_cell.length_a   1.000
_cell.length_b   1.000
_cell.length_c   1.000
_cell.angle_alpha   90.00
_cell.angle_beta   90.00
_cell.angle_gamma   90.00
#
_symmetry.space_group_name_H-M   'P 1'
#
loop_
_entity.id
_entity.type
_entity.pdbx_description
1 polymer ?
#
loop_
_entity_poly.entity_id
_entity_poly.type
_entity_poly.pdbx_seq_one_letter_code
_entity_poly.pdbx_strand_id
1 'polypeptide(L)'
;MTDSDNVSIHSQVADWHSMIMGLLIVGNIAMFAGSMAILAAVDNMVIQYTDIGILTYAIPPGEITIPVYKFDLASTFTLMYNGGGVWAFIAIVLILASGCWPYIKLLNLAAVWYMPMGSKRREWTLWFTDISGKVGYVNFYLLFLIGVSLGISSTINLTHMSPAASTFLEGLLVAMGKSDIKPNLLLPNLTIKLALDAKVALFLYVVALMLSIAITQHAVSMHFWFTYGDDHSKLTGKSFKSKYKGNYLAFAIAAVLSLAAVGLFIWVLAVDMFTFTYGGMLGPMLVPEKTKTFSLISVGTGFPSQTYTPYDAGSMFLAVIYFYLCICGPIILGVAIACMWAATVFDLPARWRRRFLRTMQFAGAWSALDVFLVCFGIGTYDITRLLDYTLKVSMEGMVIPEILIDILKKINIPLPNNVYGLVKNICGPEYPMDLSMFSPILPL
;
A
#
# COMPACT_ATOMS: atom_id res chain seq x y z
N MET A 1 -50.17 -15.57 -5.44
CA MET A 1 -49.02 -14.65 -5.35
C MET A 1 -48.48 -14.49 -6.76
N THR A 2 -49.05 -13.55 -7.50
CA THR A 2 -48.63 -13.19 -8.85
C THR A 2 -47.95 -11.83 -8.73
N ASP A 3 -46.66 -11.84 -9.03
CA ASP A 3 -45.69 -10.75 -8.94
C ASP A 3 -46.15 -9.47 -9.63
N SER A 4 -46.80 -8.58 -8.88
CA SER A 4 -46.91 -7.15 -9.23
C SER A 4 -45.82 -6.32 -8.55
N ASP A 5 -44.79 -6.97 -7.99
CA ASP A 5 -43.69 -6.40 -7.20
C ASP A 5 -42.66 -5.61 -8.03
N ASN A 6 -43.00 -5.19 -9.24
CA ASN A 6 -42.14 -4.43 -10.15
C ASN A 6 -42.39 -2.92 -10.11
N VAL A 7 -42.67 -2.36 -8.92
CA VAL A 7 -42.67 -0.91 -8.75
C VAL A 7 -41.28 -0.49 -8.33
N SER A 8 -40.57 0.12 -9.28
CA SER A 8 -39.23 0.68 -9.13
C SER A 8 -39.09 1.41 -7.79
N ILE A 9 -38.18 0.95 -6.92
CA ILE A 9 -37.73 1.69 -5.72
C ILE A 9 -37.38 3.15 -6.09
N HIS A 10 -36.94 3.39 -7.33
CA HIS A 10 -36.67 4.72 -7.88
C HIS A 10 -37.87 5.68 -7.85
N SER A 11 -39.11 5.20 -7.92
CA SER A 11 -40.29 6.07 -7.84
C SER A 11 -40.44 6.76 -6.48
N GLN A 12 -39.82 6.21 -5.42
CA GLN A 12 -39.86 6.76 -4.06
C GLN A 12 -38.61 7.55 -3.69
N VAL A 13 -37.52 7.39 -4.44
CA VAL A 13 -36.29 8.16 -4.24
C VAL A 13 -36.46 9.50 -4.95
N ALA A 14 -36.24 10.60 -4.26
CA ALA A 14 -36.31 11.91 -4.89
C ALA A 14 -35.28 12.02 -6.03
N ASP A 15 -35.68 12.57 -7.19
CA ASP A 15 -34.85 12.64 -8.41
C ASP A 15 -33.47 13.25 -8.18
N TRP A 16 -33.39 14.30 -7.34
CA TRP A 16 -32.13 14.96 -6.99
C TRP A 16 -31.14 13.99 -6.32
N HIS A 17 -31.63 13.04 -5.53
CA HIS A 17 -30.78 12.07 -4.84
C HIS A 17 -30.21 11.06 -5.83
N SER A 18 -31.03 10.59 -6.76
CA SER A 18 -30.58 9.73 -7.85
C SER A 18 -29.56 10.42 -8.74
N MET A 19 -29.69 11.73 -8.98
CA MET A 19 -28.69 12.52 -9.69
C MET A 19 -27.37 12.64 -8.92
N ILE A 20 -27.42 12.96 -7.63
CA ILE A 20 -26.21 13.05 -6.78
C ILE A 20 -25.46 11.71 -6.75
N MET A 21 -26.17 10.60 -6.59
CA MET A 21 -25.53 9.27 -6.60
C MET A 21 -24.82 8.99 -7.92
N GLY A 22 -25.39 9.39 -9.06
CA GLY A 22 -24.73 9.30 -10.36
C GLY A 22 -23.46 10.12 -10.44
N LEU A 23 -23.54 11.38 -10.01
CA LEU A 23 -22.38 12.27 -9.98
C LEU A 23 -21.28 11.73 -9.07
N LEU A 24 -21.63 11.16 -7.91
CA LEU A 24 -20.68 10.55 -7.01
C LEU A 24 -20.03 9.30 -7.62
N ILE A 25 -20.79 8.44 -8.30
CA ILE A 25 -20.25 7.24 -8.95
C ILE A 25 -19.33 7.63 -10.11
N VAL A 26 -19.79 8.49 -11.03
CA VAL A 26 -19.01 8.92 -12.20
C VAL A 26 -17.79 9.72 -11.77
N GLY A 27 -17.94 10.64 -10.81
CA GLY A 27 -16.85 11.42 -10.25
C GLY A 27 -15.79 10.52 -9.60
N ASN A 28 -16.21 9.45 -8.92
CA ASN A 28 -15.28 8.50 -8.33
C ASN A 28 -14.56 7.63 -9.37
N ILE A 29 -15.25 7.21 -10.45
CA ILE A 29 -14.61 6.55 -11.60
C ILE A 29 -13.55 7.47 -12.21
N ALA A 30 -13.88 8.74 -12.43
CA ALA A 30 -12.95 9.73 -12.96
C ALA A 30 -11.76 9.96 -12.03
N MET A 31 -11.98 9.93 -10.71
CA MET A 31 -10.91 10.05 -9.72
C MET A 31 -9.99 8.84 -9.69
N PHE A 32 -10.52 7.62 -9.84
CA PHE A 32 -9.68 6.42 -10.02
C PHE A 32 -8.86 6.50 -11.31
N ALA A 33 -9.51 6.80 -12.43
CA ALA A 33 -8.83 6.92 -13.73
C ALA A 33 -7.76 8.02 -13.70
N GLY A 34 -8.09 9.18 -13.12
CA GLY A 34 -7.16 10.29 -12.93
C GLY A 34 -6.00 9.92 -12.01
N SER A 35 -6.27 9.25 -10.88
CA SER A 35 -5.21 8.79 -9.97
C SER A 35 -4.25 7.82 -10.67
N MET A 36 -4.75 6.90 -11.48
CA MET A 36 -3.95 5.94 -12.24
C MET A 36 -3.18 6.59 -13.39
N ALA A 37 -3.79 7.55 -14.09
CA ALA A 37 -3.12 8.32 -15.13
C ALA A 37 -1.98 9.16 -14.56
N ILE A 38 -2.18 9.80 -13.40
CA ILE A 38 -1.11 10.53 -12.71
C ILE A 38 -0.07 9.54 -12.19
N LEU A 39 -0.46 8.38 -11.63
CA LEU A 39 0.49 7.35 -11.18
C LEU A 39 1.39 6.87 -12.33
N ALA A 40 0.82 6.68 -13.52
CA ALA A 40 1.57 6.32 -14.73
C ALA A 40 2.44 7.48 -15.26
N ALA A 41 2.06 8.73 -14.99
CA ALA A 41 2.77 9.91 -15.47
C ALA A 41 3.92 10.36 -14.56
N VAL A 42 4.07 9.77 -13.36
CA VAL A 42 4.83 10.43 -12.31
C VAL A 42 5.82 9.48 -11.62
N ASP A 43 7.10 9.87 -11.71
CA ASP A 43 8.24 8.97 -11.67
C ASP A 43 8.96 8.83 -10.30
N ASN A 44 9.58 7.65 -10.13
CA ASN A 44 10.85 7.34 -9.43
C ASN A 44 10.91 7.15 -7.90
N MET A 45 11.40 5.96 -7.52
CA MET A 45 12.29 5.78 -6.37
C MET A 45 13.52 6.64 -6.61
N VAL A 46 13.72 7.62 -5.75
CA VAL A 46 14.79 8.60 -5.86
C VAL A 46 15.93 8.18 -4.95
N ILE A 47 17.15 8.09 -5.49
CA ILE A 47 18.36 8.21 -4.66
C ILE A 47 18.65 9.70 -4.50
N GLN A 48 18.61 10.18 -3.25
CA GLN A 48 19.13 11.50 -2.89
C GLN A 48 20.58 11.39 -2.41
N TYR A 49 21.39 12.38 -2.77
CA TYR A 49 22.73 12.62 -2.22
C TYR A 49 22.75 13.96 -1.50
N THR A 50 23.08 14.00 -0.20
CA THR A 50 23.04 15.25 0.59
C THR A 50 24.38 15.88 0.92
N ASP A 51 25.52 15.20 0.75
CA ASP A 51 26.83 15.86 0.94
C ASP A 51 27.99 14.99 0.43
N ILE A 52 28.71 15.48 -0.59
CA ILE A 52 29.98 14.87 -1.01
C ILE A 52 31.08 15.80 -0.54
N GLY A 53 31.66 15.50 0.63
CA GLY A 53 32.56 16.39 1.39
C GLY A 53 33.84 16.86 0.68
N ILE A 54 34.14 16.39 -0.54
CA ILE A 54 35.26 16.90 -1.36
C ILE A 54 34.77 17.74 -2.57
N LEU A 55 33.49 17.69 -2.92
CA LEU A 55 32.91 18.43 -4.06
C LEU A 55 32.22 19.75 -3.68
N THR A 56 32.22 20.10 -2.40
CA THR A 56 31.64 21.34 -1.86
C THR A 56 32.27 22.61 -2.46
N TYR A 57 33.39 22.50 -3.20
CA TYR A 57 34.04 23.62 -3.89
C TYR A 57 33.68 23.75 -5.38
N ALA A 58 32.99 22.79 -6.01
CA ALA A 58 32.72 22.82 -7.45
C ALA A 58 31.25 22.68 -7.86
N ILE A 59 30.39 22.11 -7.01
CA ILE A 59 28.97 21.91 -7.29
C ILE A 59 28.18 22.57 -6.14
N PRO A 60 27.32 23.57 -6.39
CA PRO A 60 26.46 24.11 -5.34
C PRO A 60 25.62 22.97 -4.75
N PRO A 61 25.29 22.98 -3.44
CA PRO A 61 24.46 21.97 -2.82
C PRO A 61 23.16 21.85 -3.62
N GLY A 62 23.07 20.76 -4.38
CA GLY A 62 22.03 20.52 -5.37
C GLY A 62 21.68 19.06 -5.27
N GLU A 63 20.41 18.80 -5.01
CA GLU A 63 19.89 17.46 -4.86
C GLU A 63 19.92 16.76 -6.23
N ILE A 64 20.80 15.78 -6.42
CA ILE A 64 20.78 14.95 -7.62
C ILE A 64 19.82 13.81 -7.35
N THR A 65 18.61 13.95 -7.86
CA THR A 65 17.54 12.95 -7.83
C THR A 65 17.76 11.95 -8.97
N ILE A 66 18.19 10.72 -8.65
CA ILE A 66 18.32 9.68 -9.69
C ILE A 66 17.10 8.77 -9.70
N PRO A 67 16.41 8.65 -10.84
CA PRO A 67 15.43 7.60 -11.12
C PRO A 67 16.02 6.20 -10.94
N VAL A 68 15.75 5.50 -9.83
CA VAL A 68 16.13 4.08 -9.72
C VAL A 68 15.06 3.21 -10.33
N TYR A 69 13.81 3.48 -9.97
CA TYR A 69 12.70 2.62 -10.35
C TYR A 69 11.40 3.41 -10.39
N LYS A 70 10.70 3.37 -11.53
CA LYS A 70 9.37 3.95 -11.64
C LYS A 70 8.36 3.01 -10.96
N PHE A 71 7.88 3.40 -9.78
CA PHE A 71 6.86 2.62 -9.06
C PHE A 71 5.46 2.97 -9.56
N ASP A 72 5.11 2.48 -10.74
CA ASP A 72 3.74 2.55 -11.27
C ASP A 72 3.09 1.16 -11.28
N LEU A 73 1.77 1.09 -11.46
CA LEU A 73 1.03 -0.17 -11.42
C LEU A 73 1.49 -1.13 -12.54
N ALA A 74 1.80 -0.60 -13.73
CA ALA A 74 2.15 -1.38 -14.89
C ALA A 74 3.59 -1.91 -14.81
N SER A 75 4.55 -1.07 -14.40
CA SER A 75 5.95 -1.45 -14.17
C SER A 75 6.06 -2.45 -13.03
N THR A 76 5.37 -2.20 -11.91
CA THR A 76 5.32 -3.12 -10.76
C THR A 76 4.71 -4.46 -11.18
N PHE A 77 3.65 -4.43 -11.99
CA PHE A 77 3.09 -5.65 -12.56
C PHE A 77 4.10 -6.37 -13.45
N THR A 78 4.68 -5.70 -14.44
CA THR A 78 5.63 -6.32 -15.39
C THR A 78 6.83 -6.90 -14.66
N LEU A 79 7.35 -6.19 -13.66
CA LEU A 79 8.47 -6.64 -12.84
C LEU A 79 8.10 -7.88 -12.01
N MET A 80 6.98 -7.84 -11.28
CA MET A 80 6.51 -8.98 -10.50
C MET A 80 6.13 -10.17 -11.39
N TYR A 81 5.55 -9.92 -12.55
CA TYR A 81 5.17 -10.94 -13.51
C TYR A 81 6.40 -11.64 -14.13
N ASN A 82 7.39 -10.86 -14.55
CA ASN A 82 8.64 -11.37 -15.13
C ASN A 82 9.54 -12.02 -14.08
N GLY A 83 9.42 -11.64 -12.79
CA GLY A 83 10.06 -12.34 -11.68
C GLY A 83 9.59 -13.80 -11.53
N GLY A 84 8.45 -14.16 -12.12
CA GLY A 84 7.92 -15.52 -12.17
C GLY A 84 7.44 -16.05 -10.81
N GLY A 85 7.01 -17.32 -10.80
CA GLY A 85 6.58 -18.01 -9.59
C GLY A 85 5.42 -17.31 -8.85
N VAL A 86 5.57 -17.10 -7.55
CA VAL A 86 4.55 -16.47 -6.69
C VAL A 86 4.37 -14.98 -7.01
N TRP A 87 5.40 -14.31 -7.54
CA TRP A 87 5.33 -12.90 -7.89
C TRP A 87 4.37 -12.62 -9.04
N ALA A 88 4.31 -13.51 -10.03
CA ALA A 88 3.32 -13.40 -11.11
C ALA A 88 1.88 -13.50 -10.58
N PHE A 89 1.64 -14.36 -9.59
CA PHE A 89 0.34 -14.45 -8.93
C PHE A 89 0.01 -13.17 -8.15
N ILE A 90 0.96 -12.63 -7.39
CA ILE A 90 0.79 -11.35 -6.66
C ILE A 90 0.51 -10.21 -7.64
N ALA A 91 1.21 -10.16 -8.77
CA ALA A 91 1.01 -9.17 -9.82
C ALA A 91 -0.44 -9.21 -10.35
N ILE A 92 -0.97 -10.41 -10.61
CA ILE A 92 -2.35 -10.61 -11.04
C ILE A 92 -3.33 -10.15 -9.96
N VAL A 93 -3.10 -10.53 -8.70
CA VAL A 93 -3.93 -10.09 -7.58
C VAL A 93 -3.92 -8.57 -7.47
N LEU A 94 -2.76 -7.93 -7.62
CA LEU A 94 -2.60 -6.48 -7.55
C LEU A 94 -3.38 -5.77 -8.67
N ILE A 95 -3.25 -6.21 -9.92
CA ILE A 95 -4.04 -5.67 -11.04
C ILE A 95 -5.53 -5.88 -10.82
N LEU A 96 -5.95 -7.08 -10.43
CA LEU A 96 -7.37 -7.36 -10.25
C LEU A 96 -7.94 -6.54 -9.08
N ALA A 97 -7.26 -6.54 -7.93
CA ALA A 97 -7.72 -5.90 -6.71
C ALA A 97 -7.67 -4.37 -6.75
N SER A 98 -6.63 -3.78 -7.32
CA SER A 98 -6.43 -2.32 -7.32
C SER A 98 -6.68 -1.64 -8.66
N GLY A 99 -6.48 -2.37 -9.77
CA GLY A 99 -6.75 -1.90 -11.11
C GLY A 99 -8.21 -2.11 -11.49
N CYS A 100 -8.64 -3.37 -11.68
CA CYS A 100 -9.96 -3.68 -12.24
C CYS A 100 -11.11 -3.51 -11.24
N TRP A 101 -10.91 -3.97 -10.00
CA TRP A 101 -11.97 -4.12 -9.02
C TRP A 101 -12.67 -2.81 -8.66
N PRO A 102 -11.99 -1.66 -8.44
CA PRO A 102 -12.68 -0.41 -8.13
C PRO A 102 -13.67 0.02 -9.21
N TYR A 103 -13.35 -0.22 -10.49
CA TYR A 103 -14.25 0.09 -11.61
C TYR A 103 -15.41 -0.90 -11.67
N ILE A 104 -15.15 -2.21 -11.56
CA ILE A 104 -16.21 -3.24 -11.54
C ILE A 104 -17.21 -2.94 -10.42
N LYS A 105 -16.71 -2.56 -9.25
CA LYS A 105 -17.52 -2.18 -8.09
C LYS A 105 -18.42 -0.97 -8.39
N LEU A 106 -17.86 0.10 -8.94
CA LEU A 106 -18.63 1.31 -9.27
C LEU A 106 -19.62 1.07 -10.42
N LEU A 107 -19.29 0.22 -11.39
CA LEU A 107 -20.21 -0.20 -12.45
C LEU A 107 -21.35 -1.06 -11.91
N ASN A 108 -21.07 -1.99 -11.00
CA ASN A 108 -22.12 -2.76 -10.31
C ASN A 108 -23.04 -1.84 -9.51
N LEU A 109 -22.48 -0.82 -8.86
CA LEU A 109 -23.25 0.17 -8.12
C LEU A 109 -24.12 1.02 -9.05
N ALA A 110 -23.58 1.45 -10.20
CA ALA A 110 -24.36 2.14 -11.23
C ALA A 110 -25.47 1.24 -11.80
N ALA A 111 -25.18 -0.03 -12.06
CA ALA A 111 -26.16 -0.98 -12.57
C ALA A 111 -27.30 -1.19 -11.56
N VAL A 112 -26.98 -1.40 -10.28
CA VAL A 112 -27.97 -1.48 -9.20
C VAL A 112 -28.84 -0.23 -9.14
N TRP A 113 -28.23 0.94 -9.32
CA TRP A 113 -28.87 2.23 -9.13
C TRP A 113 -29.65 2.74 -10.34
N TYR A 114 -29.33 2.32 -11.56
CA TYR A 114 -30.00 2.83 -12.77
C TYR A 114 -30.78 1.78 -13.52
N MET A 115 -30.45 0.49 -13.35
CA MET A 115 -31.16 -0.57 -14.05
C MET A 115 -32.33 -1.09 -13.21
N PRO A 116 -33.47 -1.41 -13.85
CA PRO A 116 -34.57 -2.09 -13.18
C PRO A 116 -34.13 -3.51 -12.82
N MET A 117 -33.73 -3.70 -11.56
CA MET A 117 -33.34 -4.99 -11.00
C MET A 117 -34.37 -5.44 -9.96
N GLY A 118 -34.74 -6.72 -9.99
CA GLY A 118 -35.57 -7.31 -8.95
C GLY A 118 -34.90 -7.24 -7.58
N SER A 119 -35.71 -7.07 -6.53
CA SER A 119 -35.23 -6.79 -5.16
C SER A 119 -34.15 -7.77 -4.67
N LYS A 120 -34.35 -9.08 -4.86
CA LYS A 120 -33.37 -10.11 -4.47
C LYS A 120 -32.02 -9.98 -5.18
N ARG A 121 -32.02 -9.70 -6.49
CA ARG A 121 -30.78 -9.53 -7.26
C ARG A 121 -30.05 -8.27 -6.83
N ARG A 122 -30.80 -7.17 -6.63
CA ARG A 122 -30.27 -5.90 -6.13
C ARG A 122 -29.61 -6.06 -4.77
N GLU A 123 -30.29 -6.71 -3.83
CA GLU A 123 -29.77 -6.98 -2.48
C GLU A 123 -28.48 -7.80 -2.55
N TRP A 124 -28.45 -8.87 -3.34
CA TRP A 124 -27.26 -9.69 -3.51
C TRP A 124 -26.09 -8.92 -4.13
N THR A 125 -26.34 -8.13 -5.18
CA THR A 125 -25.30 -7.32 -5.82
C THR A 125 -24.75 -6.26 -4.86
N LEU A 126 -25.62 -5.58 -4.09
CA LEU A 126 -25.19 -4.62 -3.08
C LEU A 126 -24.36 -5.27 -1.98
N TRP A 127 -24.83 -6.41 -1.45
CA TRP A 127 -24.11 -7.18 -0.44
C TRP A 127 -22.74 -7.64 -0.93
N PHE A 128 -22.67 -8.17 -2.16
CA PHE A 128 -21.41 -8.59 -2.78
C PHE A 128 -20.46 -7.41 -2.94
N THR A 129 -20.94 -6.29 -3.50
CA THR A 129 -20.19 -5.04 -3.73
C THR A 129 -19.67 -4.44 -2.41
N ASP A 130 -20.43 -4.60 -1.33
CA ASP A 130 -20.07 -4.12 -0.01
C ASP A 130 -18.93 -4.93 0.62
N ILE A 131 -19.07 -6.26 0.68
CA ILE A 131 -18.07 -7.15 1.28
C ILE A 131 -16.73 -7.05 0.56
N SER A 132 -16.77 -7.05 -0.76
CA SER A 132 -15.57 -6.98 -1.61
C SER A 132 -14.98 -5.57 -1.70
N GLY A 133 -15.63 -4.56 -1.13
CA GLY A 133 -15.19 -3.16 -1.20
C GLY A 133 -13.79 -2.92 -0.66
N LYS A 134 -13.35 -3.74 0.30
CA LYS A 134 -12.03 -3.64 0.95
C LYS A 134 -10.88 -4.15 0.11
N VAL A 135 -11.15 -5.02 -0.87
CA VAL A 135 -10.12 -5.65 -1.71
C VAL A 135 -9.29 -4.59 -2.45
N GLY A 136 -9.87 -3.41 -2.73
CA GLY A 136 -9.15 -2.26 -3.29
C GLY A 136 -7.97 -1.74 -2.45
N TYR A 137 -7.94 -2.02 -1.14
CA TYR A 137 -6.86 -1.59 -0.25
C TYR A 137 -5.59 -2.46 -0.36
N VAL A 138 -5.60 -3.55 -1.13
CA VAL A 138 -4.40 -4.41 -1.30
C VAL A 138 -3.18 -3.57 -1.69
N ASN A 139 -3.30 -2.75 -2.74
CA ASN A 139 -2.18 -1.93 -3.20
C ASN A 139 -1.76 -0.88 -2.16
N PHE A 140 -2.71 -0.26 -1.44
CA PHE A 140 -2.42 0.68 -0.37
C PHE A 140 -1.55 0.04 0.73
N TYR A 141 -1.91 -1.17 1.19
CA TYR A 141 -1.14 -1.87 2.21
C TYR A 141 0.19 -2.41 1.70
N LEU A 142 0.25 -2.92 0.48
CA LEU A 142 1.49 -3.39 -0.12
C LEU A 142 2.49 -2.25 -0.26
N LEU A 143 2.04 -1.08 -0.74
CA LEU A 143 2.83 0.16 -0.77
C LEU A 143 3.30 0.61 0.62
N PHE A 144 2.43 0.51 1.63
CA PHE A 144 2.78 0.87 3.01
C PHE A 144 3.85 -0.05 3.58
N LEU A 145 3.70 -1.36 3.38
CA LEU A 145 4.64 -2.37 3.84
C LEU A 145 5.98 -2.24 3.13
N ILE A 146 5.97 -2.12 1.80
CA ILE A 146 7.17 -1.86 0.99
C ILE A 146 7.80 -0.54 1.42
N GLY A 147 7.02 0.51 1.64
CA GLY A 147 7.59 1.81 1.97
C GLY A 147 8.20 1.91 3.35
N VAL A 148 7.70 1.15 4.31
CA VAL A 148 8.32 1.08 5.63
C VAL A 148 9.50 0.11 5.64
N SER A 149 9.43 -0.99 4.88
CA SER A 149 10.52 -1.97 4.79
C SER A 149 11.70 -1.44 3.98
N LEU A 150 11.44 -0.75 2.87
CA LEU A 150 12.42 -0.06 2.02
C LEU A 150 12.75 1.34 2.51
N GLY A 151 11.97 1.87 3.46
CA GLY A 151 12.20 3.09 4.21
C GLY A 151 13.50 3.01 5.00
N ILE A 152 14.56 3.06 4.21
CA ILE A 152 15.94 2.98 4.57
C ILE A 152 16.48 4.33 4.12
N SER A 153 16.16 5.37 4.90
CA SER A 153 17.02 6.55 4.94
C SER A 153 18.28 6.15 5.70
N SER A 154 19.13 5.33 5.09
CA SER A 154 20.46 5.10 5.64
C SER A 154 21.41 6.14 5.09
N THR A 155 21.94 6.91 6.03
CA THR A 155 23.23 7.55 5.81
C THR A 155 24.24 6.41 5.70
N ILE A 156 24.60 6.03 4.47
CA ILE A 156 25.71 5.10 4.27
C ILE A 156 26.97 5.85 4.66
N ASN A 157 27.33 5.77 5.93
CA ASN A 157 28.59 6.33 6.39
C ASN A 157 29.68 5.40 5.85
N LEU A 158 30.33 5.81 4.76
CA LEU A 158 31.30 4.97 4.06
C LEU A 158 32.50 4.58 4.93
N THR A 159 32.67 5.23 6.10
CA THR A 159 33.63 4.82 7.13
C THR A 159 33.40 3.39 7.65
N HIS A 160 32.18 2.85 7.52
CA HIS A 160 31.81 1.49 7.92
C HIS A 160 31.60 0.53 6.75
N MET A 161 32.07 0.88 5.54
CA MET A 161 32.01 -0.03 4.40
C MET A 161 32.65 -1.38 4.72
N SER A 162 32.02 -2.46 4.25
CA SER A 162 32.66 -3.77 4.28
C SER A 162 33.98 -3.70 3.51
N PRO A 163 34.99 -4.50 3.87
CA PRO A 163 36.27 -4.53 3.16
C PRO A 163 36.11 -4.75 1.64
N ALA A 164 35.08 -5.48 1.21
CA ALA A 164 34.79 -5.68 -0.20
C ALA A 164 34.37 -4.38 -0.91
N ALA A 165 33.56 -3.55 -0.26
CA ALA A 165 33.11 -2.27 -0.79
C ALA A 165 34.22 -1.22 -0.82
N SER A 166 35.08 -1.18 0.20
CA SER A 166 36.25 -0.31 0.18
C SER A 166 37.21 -0.71 -0.94
N THR A 167 37.44 -2.01 -1.14
CA THR A 167 38.30 -2.52 -2.23
C THR A 167 37.73 -2.19 -3.61
N PHE A 168 36.40 -2.28 -3.79
CA PHE A 168 35.72 -1.86 -5.02
C PHE A 168 35.99 -0.38 -5.33
N LEU A 169 35.77 0.50 -4.34
CA LEU A 169 35.98 1.93 -4.48
C LEU A 169 37.46 2.29 -4.72
N GLU A 170 38.39 1.62 -4.03
CA GLU A 170 39.83 1.76 -4.30
C GLU A 170 40.17 1.35 -5.72
N GLY A 171 39.67 0.20 -6.19
CA GLY A 171 39.87 -0.26 -7.56
C GLY A 171 39.35 0.73 -8.60
N LEU A 172 38.19 1.33 -8.33
CA LEU A 172 37.60 2.37 -9.16
C LEU A 172 38.48 3.63 -9.20
N LEU A 173 38.96 4.10 -8.05
CA LEU A 173 39.81 5.29 -7.95
C LEU A 173 41.18 5.09 -8.61
N VAL A 174 41.77 3.90 -8.44
CA VAL A 174 43.03 3.53 -9.10
C VAL A 174 42.85 3.52 -10.61
N ALA A 175 41.77 2.95 -11.11
CA ALA A 175 41.47 2.93 -12.55
C ALA A 175 41.26 4.31 -13.16
N MET A 176 40.81 5.27 -12.35
CA MET A 176 40.66 6.66 -12.74
C MET A 176 41.98 7.47 -12.63
N GLY A 177 43.10 6.82 -12.29
CA GLY A 177 44.38 7.50 -12.07
C GLY A 177 44.39 8.38 -10.81
N LYS A 178 43.52 8.10 -9.85
CA LYS A 178 43.37 8.82 -8.57
C LYS A 178 43.77 7.94 -7.39
N SER A 179 44.83 7.14 -7.54
CA SER A 179 45.37 6.25 -6.50
C SER A 179 45.73 6.97 -5.20
N ASP A 180 46.05 8.26 -5.28
CA ASP A 180 46.49 9.06 -4.13
C ASP A 180 45.32 9.45 -3.22
N ILE A 181 44.08 9.33 -3.72
CA ILE A 181 42.90 9.69 -2.95
C ILE A 181 42.39 8.45 -2.23
N LYS A 182 42.55 8.43 -0.91
CA LYS A 182 41.95 7.37 -0.08
C LYS A 182 40.42 7.44 -0.18
N PRO A 183 39.70 6.33 -0.37
CA PRO A 183 38.22 6.32 -0.46
C PRO A 183 37.56 7.01 0.73
N ASN A 184 38.15 6.81 1.90
CA ASN A 184 37.70 7.32 3.19
C ASN A 184 37.66 8.87 3.21
N LEU A 185 38.43 9.53 2.34
CA LEU A 185 38.44 10.99 2.21
C LEU A 185 37.36 11.52 1.25
N LEU A 186 37.03 10.80 0.17
CA LEU A 186 36.14 11.31 -0.90
C LEU A 186 34.67 11.39 -0.53
N LEU A 187 34.21 10.47 0.31
CA LEU A 187 32.78 10.26 0.52
C LEU A 187 32.46 9.95 2.00
N PRO A 188 32.99 10.71 2.98
CA PRO A 188 32.73 10.41 4.39
C PRO A 188 31.23 10.46 4.74
N ASN A 189 30.42 11.22 3.97
CA ASN A 189 29.02 11.46 4.27
C ASN A 189 28.06 11.17 3.09
N LEU A 190 28.38 10.17 2.24
CA LEU A 190 27.46 9.79 1.16
C LEU A 190 26.17 9.17 1.73
N THR A 191 25.17 10.01 1.94
CA THR A 191 23.84 9.55 2.34
C THR A 191 23.11 9.10 1.09
N ILE A 192 22.72 7.83 1.00
CA ILE A 192 21.82 7.33 -0.05
C ILE A 192 20.47 7.14 0.62
N LYS A 193 19.56 8.11 0.44
CA LYS A 193 18.19 7.93 0.90
C LYS A 193 17.38 7.28 -0.19
N LEU A 194 16.89 6.08 0.08
CA LEU A 194 15.83 5.45 -0.69
C LEU A 194 14.51 5.92 -0.07
N ALA A 195 13.84 6.83 -0.75
CA ALA A 195 12.56 7.37 -0.28
C ALA A 195 11.46 7.10 -1.31
N LEU A 196 10.26 6.80 -0.82
CA LEU A 196 9.06 6.85 -1.63
C LEU A 196 8.54 8.28 -1.67
N ASP A 197 8.34 8.78 -2.88
CA ASP A 197 7.64 10.03 -3.08
C ASP A 197 6.13 9.75 -3.05
N ALA A 198 5.49 10.07 -1.92
CA ALA A 198 4.06 9.90 -1.72
C ALA A 198 3.29 11.02 -2.42
N LYS A 199 3.17 10.89 -3.74
CA LYS A 199 2.59 11.95 -4.57
C LYS A 199 1.08 12.03 -4.47
N VAL A 200 0.55 13.14 -4.97
CA VAL A 200 -0.90 13.46 -5.05
C VAL A 200 -1.72 12.32 -5.65
N ALA A 201 -1.16 11.53 -6.58
CA ALA A 201 -1.81 10.36 -7.16
C ALA A 201 -2.22 9.30 -6.12
N LEU A 202 -1.31 8.95 -5.20
CA LEU A 202 -1.58 7.97 -4.15
C LEU A 202 -2.65 8.50 -3.18
N PHE A 203 -2.58 9.79 -2.84
CA PHE A 203 -3.59 10.46 -2.04
C PHE A 203 -4.98 10.38 -2.72
N LEU A 204 -5.08 10.78 -3.99
CA LEU A 204 -6.34 10.72 -4.75
C LEU A 204 -6.87 9.29 -4.88
N TYR A 205 -5.99 8.31 -5.07
CA TYR A 205 -6.36 6.89 -5.12
C TYR A 205 -6.99 6.43 -3.79
N VAL A 206 -6.37 6.76 -2.65
CA VAL A 206 -6.91 6.39 -1.33
C VAL A 206 -8.23 7.11 -1.04
N VAL A 207 -8.34 8.39 -1.39
CA VAL A 207 -9.61 9.13 -1.28
C VAL A 207 -10.69 8.48 -2.16
N ALA A 208 -10.34 7.99 -3.36
CA ALA A 208 -11.29 7.32 -4.25
C ALA A 208 -11.78 5.98 -3.68
N LEU A 209 -10.88 5.20 -3.07
CA LEU A 209 -11.23 3.99 -2.33
C LEU A 209 -12.19 4.28 -1.18
N MET A 210 -11.86 5.27 -0.34
CA MET A 210 -12.70 5.67 0.79
C MET A 210 -14.08 6.13 0.32
N LEU A 211 -14.11 7.00 -0.70
CA LEU A 211 -15.35 7.48 -1.30
C LEU A 211 -16.17 6.32 -1.90
N SER A 212 -15.52 5.35 -2.54
CA SER A 212 -16.19 4.17 -3.10
C SER A 212 -16.90 3.35 -2.03
N ILE A 213 -16.26 3.14 -0.88
CA ILE A 213 -16.88 2.46 0.26
C ILE A 213 -18.01 3.29 0.83
N ALA A 214 -17.83 4.60 1.00
CA ALA A 214 -18.87 5.49 1.49
C ALA A 214 -20.13 5.48 0.60
N ILE A 215 -19.97 5.59 -0.72
CA ILE A 215 -21.08 5.53 -1.68
C ILE A 215 -21.78 4.16 -1.63
N THR A 216 -21.01 3.08 -1.54
CA THR A 216 -21.57 1.71 -1.44
C THR A 216 -22.40 1.54 -0.17
N GLN A 217 -21.85 1.94 0.99
CA GLN A 217 -22.54 1.90 2.27
C GLN A 217 -23.81 2.76 2.27
N HIS A 218 -23.75 3.93 1.64
CA HIS A 218 -24.92 4.79 1.48
C HIS A 218 -26.00 4.12 0.61
N ALA A 219 -25.63 3.53 -0.53
CA ALA A 219 -26.56 2.82 -1.40
C ALA A 219 -27.18 1.59 -0.72
N VAL A 220 -26.37 0.81 -0.01
CA VAL A 220 -26.83 -0.33 0.82
C VAL A 220 -27.83 0.16 1.86
N SER A 221 -27.48 1.21 2.61
CA SER A 221 -28.35 1.77 3.65
C SER A 221 -29.68 2.26 3.10
N MET A 222 -29.67 2.94 1.95
CA MET A 222 -30.88 3.39 1.26
C MET A 222 -31.73 2.21 0.79
N HIS A 223 -31.12 1.20 0.16
CA HIS A 223 -31.85 0.00 -0.28
C HIS A 223 -32.55 -0.69 0.88
N PHE A 224 -31.88 -0.87 2.02
CA PHE A 224 -32.50 -1.46 3.21
C PHE A 224 -33.62 -0.57 3.77
N TRP A 225 -33.43 0.75 3.78
CA TRP A 225 -34.44 1.68 4.28
C TRP A 225 -35.74 1.62 3.47
N PHE A 226 -35.66 1.63 2.13
CA PHE A 226 -36.84 1.56 1.27
C PHE A 226 -37.48 0.17 1.22
N THR A 227 -36.66 -0.90 1.20
CA THR A 227 -37.17 -2.27 1.02
C THR A 227 -37.89 -2.77 2.28
N TYR A 228 -37.38 -2.40 3.45
CA TYR A 228 -37.85 -2.96 4.72
C TYR A 228 -38.57 -1.95 5.63
N GLY A 229 -38.47 -0.64 5.35
CA GLY A 229 -39.26 0.43 5.97
C GLY A 229 -39.36 0.40 7.50
N ASP A 230 -40.48 0.94 8.02
CA ASP A 230 -40.85 0.92 9.45
C ASP A 230 -41.30 -0.48 9.94
N ASP A 231 -41.49 -1.42 9.01
CA ASP A 231 -41.93 -2.79 9.32
C ASP A 231 -40.84 -3.63 10.01
N HIS A 232 -39.62 -3.11 10.14
CA HIS A 232 -38.59 -3.63 11.05
C HIS A 232 -39.03 -3.71 12.53
N SER A 233 -40.04 -2.94 12.94
CA SER A 233 -40.65 -3.06 14.27
C SER A 233 -41.29 -4.44 14.50
N LYS A 234 -41.83 -5.07 13.44
CA LYS A 234 -42.47 -6.39 13.51
C LYS A 234 -41.46 -7.52 13.64
N LEU A 235 -40.30 -7.40 13.01
CA LEU A 235 -39.21 -8.41 13.08
C LEU A 235 -38.48 -8.45 14.44
N THR A 236 -38.44 -7.34 15.18
CA THR A 236 -37.53 -7.20 16.34
C THR A 236 -38.18 -7.28 17.71
N GLY A 237 -39.52 -7.17 17.81
CA GLY A 237 -40.21 -6.97 19.09
C GLY A 237 -40.77 -8.23 19.75
N LYS A 238 -41.68 -8.94 19.07
CA LYS A 238 -42.50 -10.00 19.71
C LYS A 238 -42.03 -11.43 19.40
N SER A 239 -41.59 -11.70 18.17
CA SER A 239 -41.12 -13.04 17.76
C SER A 239 -39.77 -13.40 18.40
N PHE A 240 -38.83 -12.46 18.45
CA PHE A 240 -37.48 -12.72 18.97
C PHE A 240 -37.47 -13.05 20.48
N LYS A 241 -38.25 -12.31 21.29
CA LYS A 241 -38.37 -12.58 22.74
C LYS A 241 -38.99 -13.94 23.04
N SER A 242 -39.93 -14.42 22.23
CA SER A 242 -40.55 -15.73 22.43
C SER A 242 -39.61 -16.88 22.06
N LYS A 243 -38.78 -16.70 21.02
CA LYS A 243 -37.91 -17.77 20.50
C LYS A 243 -36.61 -17.96 21.29
N TYR A 244 -36.13 -16.94 22.00
CA TYR A 244 -34.83 -16.96 22.70
C TYR A 244 -34.91 -16.78 24.22
N LYS A 245 -36.10 -16.92 24.82
CA LYS A 245 -36.31 -16.99 26.28
C LYS A 245 -35.57 -18.22 26.85
N GLY A 246 -34.29 -18.04 27.20
CA GLY A 246 -33.44 -19.10 27.76
C GLY A 246 -31.95 -18.98 27.46
N ASN A 247 -31.56 -18.23 26.42
CA ASN A 247 -30.17 -18.21 25.94
C ASN A 247 -29.35 -16.98 26.40
N TYR A 248 -29.74 -16.31 27.48
CA TYR A 248 -29.02 -15.13 28.00
C TYR A 248 -27.55 -15.42 28.31
N LEU A 249 -27.26 -16.62 28.83
CA LEU A 249 -25.89 -17.07 29.08
C LEU A 249 -25.07 -17.11 27.78
N ALA A 250 -25.63 -17.61 26.68
CA ALA A 250 -24.93 -17.68 25.40
C ALA A 250 -24.61 -16.28 24.85
N PHE A 251 -25.55 -15.33 24.97
CA PHE A 251 -25.31 -13.95 24.56
C PHE A 251 -24.29 -13.25 25.46
N ALA A 252 -24.30 -13.50 26.77
CA ALA A 252 -23.30 -12.99 27.70
C ALA A 252 -21.90 -13.54 27.38
N ILE A 253 -21.79 -14.85 27.12
CA ILE A 253 -20.54 -15.48 26.67
C ILE A 253 -20.07 -14.83 25.36
N ALA A 254 -20.95 -14.64 24.38
CA ALA A 254 -20.59 -14.00 23.11
C ALA A 254 -20.09 -12.55 23.30
N ALA A 255 -20.72 -11.77 24.19
CA ALA A 255 -20.27 -10.42 24.54
C ALA A 255 -18.87 -10.43 25.19
N VAL A 256 -18.65 -11.33 26.15
CA VAL A 256 -17.35 -11.48 26.84
C VAL A 256 -16.27 -11.92 25.86
N LEU A 257 -16.55 -12.91 24.99
CA LEU A 257 -15.61 -13.35 23.95
C LEU A 257 -15.28 -12.24 22.97
N SER A 258 -16.27 -11.41 22.60
CA SER A 258 -16.04 -10.25 21.72
C SER A 258 -15.13 -9.21 22.39
N LEU A 259 -15.33 -8.92 23.68
CA LEU A 259 -14.44 -8.03 24.43
C LEU A 259 -13.04 -8.62 24.62
N ALA A 260 -12.94 -9.92 24.89
CA ALA A 260 -11.67 -10.62 24.98
C ALA A 260 -10.91 -10.57 23.64
N ALA A 261 -11.60 -10.73 22.50
CA ALA A 261 -11.01 -10.56 21.17
C ALA A 261 -10.49 -9.14 20.94
N VAL A 262 -11.22 -8.11 21.39
CA VAL A 262 -10.74 -6.72 21.35
C VAL A 262 -9.51 -6.54 22.24
N GLY A 263 -9.51 -7.09 23.46
CA GLY A 263 -8.37 -7.04 24.37
C GLY A 263 -7.12 -7.73 23.79
N LEU A 264 -7.29 -8.91 23.20
CA LEU A 264 -6.22 -9.62 22.50
C LEU A 264 -5.72 -8.82 21.29
N PHE A 265 -6.63 -8.24 20.51
CA PHE A 265 -6.24 -7.40 19.38
C PHE A 265 -5.40 -6.19 19.85
N ILE A 266 -5.84 -5.47 20.89
CA ILE A 266 -5.09 -4.36 21.48
C ILE A 266 -3.71 -4.82 21.96
N TRP A 267 -3.62 -6.00 22.58
CA TRP A 267 -2.34 -6.57 22.99
C TRP A 267 -1.42 -6.86 21.78
N VAL A 268 -1.95 -7.44 20.69
CA VAL A 268 -1.20 -7.68 19.45
C VAL A 268 -0.64 -6.40 18.84
N LEU A 269 -1.29 -5.24 19.03
CA LEU A 269 -0.77 -3.95 18.55
C LEU A 269 0.61 -3.61 19.14
N ALA A 270 0.88 -4.08 20.36
CA ALA A 270 2.14 -3.84 21.08
C ALA A 270 3.19 -4.92 20.82
N VAL A 271 2.84 -6.02 20.16
CA VAL A 271 3.76 -7.12 19.84
C VAL A 271 4.42 -6.87 18.50
N ASP A 272 5.73 -7.08 18.44
CA ASP A 272 6.47 -7.10 17.17
C ASP A 272 5.96 -8.25 16.31
N MET A 273 5.39 -7.92 15.16
CA MET A 273 4.74 -8.89 14.27
C MET A 273 5.74 -9.53 13.31
N PHE A 274 6.80 -8.82 12.94
CA PHE A 274 7.81 -9.33 12.01
C PHE A 274 9.18 -8.71 12.19
N THR A 275 10.19 -9.46 11.76
CA THR A 275 11.60 -9.05 11.75
C THR A 275 12.11 -9.15 10.32
N PHE A 276 12.57 -8.03 9.77
CA PHE A 276 13.31 -8.03 8.52
C PHE A 276 14.79 -8.25 8.80
N THR A 277 15.35 -9.33 8.25
CA THR A 277 16.80 -9.58 8.21
C THR A 277 17.35 -9.12 6.88
N TYR A 278 18.19 -8.09 6.89
CA TYR A 278 18.88 -7.60 5.71
C TYR A 278 20.15 -8.44 5.46
N GLY A 279 20.19 -9.13 4.32
CA GLY A 279 21.30 -9.99 3.90
C GLY A 279 22.08 -9.42 2.70
N GLY A 280 23.09 -10.17 2.24
CA GLY A 280 23.90 -9.81 1.07
C GLY A 280 24.88 -8.66 1.31
N MET A 281 25.54 -8.18 0.25
CA MET A 281 26.46 -7.03 0.33
C MET A 281 25.72 -5.71 0.61
N LEU A 282 24.48 -5.60 0.15
CA LEU A 282 23.63 -4.43 0.37
C LEU A 282 23.04 -4.38 1.78
N GLY A 283 22.82 -5.50 2.46
CA GLY A 283 22.23 -5.51 3.79
C GLY A 283 22.99 -4.65 4.81
N PRO A 284 24.30 -4.88 5.01
CA PRO A 284 25.14 -4.06 5.90
C PRO A 284 25.36 -2.62 5.40
N MET A 285 25.25 -2.38 4.08
CA MET A 285 25.34 -1.02 3.54
C MET A 285 24.06 -0.21 3.79
N LEU A 286 22.92 -0.87 3.64
CA LEU A 286 21.61 -0.26 3.72
C LEU A 286 21.14 -0.13 5.17
N VAL A 287 21.40 -1.09 6.05
CA VAL A 287 20.93 -1.02 7.44
C VAL A 287 22.10 -1.34 8.38
N PRO A 288 22.48 -0.43 9.29
CA PRO A 288 23.53 -0.70 10.28
C PRO A 288 23.21 -1.93 11.12
N GLU A 289 21.92 -2.12 11.40
CA GLU A 289 21.37 -3.27 12.09
C GLU A 289 20.95 -4.35 11.10
N LYS A 290 21.50 -5.56 11.25
CA LYS A 290 21.15 -6.73 10.42
C LYS A 290 19.66 -7.09 10.51
N THR A 291 19.00 -6.73 11.60
CA THR A 291 17.61 -7.10 11.91
C THR A 291 16.83 -5.86 12.33
N LYS A 292 15.66 -5.62 11.74
CA LYS A 292 14.72 -4.58 12.18
C LYS A 292 13.36 -5.21 12.47
N THR A 293 12.84 -5.03 13.68
CA THR A 293 11.52 -5.52 14.07
C THR A 293 10.45 -4.45 13.83
N PHE A 294 9.24 -4.89 13.51
CA PHE A 294 8.12 -4.01 13.25
C PHE A 294 6.84 -4.56 13.90
N SER A 295 6.10 -3.66 14.53
CA SER A 295 4.74 -3.86 15.03
C SER A 295 3.76 -3.13 14.12
N LEU A 296 2.45 -3.37 14.30
CA LEU A 296 1.42 -2.69 13.50
C LEU A 296 1.50 -1.16 13.69
N ILE A 297 1.86 -0.73 14.91
CA ILE A 297 2.06 0.67 15.26
C ILE A 297 3.30 1.23 14.59
N SER A 298 4.44 0.53 14.66
CA SER A 298 5.70 1.05 14.09
C SER A 298 5.65 1.18 12.57
N VAL A 299 4.86 0.34 11.89
CA VAL A 299 4.56 0.52 10.45
C VAL A 299 3.82 1.83 10.20
N GLY A 300 2.76 2.10 10.97
CA GLY A 300 1.97 3.32 10.83
C GLY A 300 2.75 4.60 11.16
N THR A 301 3.54 4.59 12.25
CA THR A 301 4.32 5.76 12.68
C THR A 301 5.60 5.94 11.87
N GLY A 302 6.17 4.85 11.35
CA GLY A 302 7.38 4.88 10.53
C GLY A 302 7.14 5.51 9.18
N PHE A 303 5.99 5.25 8.54
CA PHE A 303 5.74 5.63 7.15
C PHE A 303 5.98 7.12 6.84
N PRO A 304 5.45 8.11 7.59
CA PRO A 304 5.68 9.52 7.28
C PRO A 304 7.16 9.93 7.28
N SER A 305 7.97 9.32 8.15
CA SER A 305 9.42 9.58 8.23
C SER A 305 10.22 9.01 7.05
N GLN A 306 9.65 8.06 6.30
CA GLN A 306 10.31 7.35 5.20
C GLN A 306 9.92 7.88 3.82
N THR A 307 9.13 8.95 3.78
CA THR A 307 8.77 9.62 2.52
C THR A 307 9.82 10.65 2.12
N TYR A 308 9.83 11.01 0.84
CA TYR A 308 10.77 11.97 0.26
C TYR A 308 10.75 13.33 0.99
N THR A 309 9.55 13.81 1.36
CA THR A 309 9.33 14.97 2.23
C THR A 309 8.75 14.49 3.56
N PRO A 310 9.59 14.21 4.57
CA PRO A 310 9.13 13.65 5.84
C PRO A 310 8.01 14.51 6.46
N TYR A 311 6.95 13.84 6.92
CA TYR A 311 5.82 14.47 7.60
C TYR A 311 5.06 15.52 6.79
N ASP A 312 5.12 15.45 5.47
CA ASP A 312 4.21 16.24 4.62
C ASP A 312 2.74 15.86 4.88
N ALA A 313 1.82 16.74 4.46
CA ALA A 313 0.39 16.51 4.67
C ALA A 313 -0.11 15.21 4.01
N GLY A 314 0.47 14.82 2.87
CA GLY A 314 0.12 13.60 2.15
C GLY A 314 0.50 12.34 2.93
N SER A 315 1.77 12.23 3.36
CA SER A 315 2.22 11.07 4.14
C SER A 315 1.53 10.95 5.49
N MET A 316 1.29 12.08 6.18
CA MET A 316 0.54 12.11 7.43
C MET A 316 -0.91 11.66 7.23
N PHE A 317 -1.59 12.13 6.17
CA PHE A 317 -2.93 11.66 5.84
C PHE A 317 -2.95 10.14 5.63
N LEU A 318 -2.03 9.60 4.84
CA LEU A 318 -1.95 8.17 4.57
C LEU A 318 -1.71 7.36 5.85
N ALA A 319 -0.89 7.85 6.78
CA ALA A 319 -0.70 7.24 8.09
C ALA A 319 -1.97 7.27 8.95
N VAL A 320 -2.71 8.39 8.97
CA VAL A 320 -4.00 8.46 9.67
C VAL A 320 -5.00 7.45 9.09
N ILE A 321 -5.09 7.34 7.77
CA ILE A 321 -5.96 6.36 7.11
C ILE A 321 -5.52 4.93 7.45
N TYR A 322 -4.22 4.64 7.41
CA TYR A 322 -3.70 3.35 7.83
C TYR A 322 -4.12 3.01 9.27
N PHE A 323 -3.92 3.92 10.22
CA PHE A 323 -4.31 3.71 11.61
C PHE A 323 -5.82 3.51 11.76
N TYR A 324 -6.62 4.27 11.02
CA TYR A 324 -8.05 4.11 11.03
C TYR A 324 -8.48 2.73 10.52
N LEU A 325 -7.99 2.31 9.35
CA LEU A 325 -8.40 1.05 8.71
C LEU A 325 -7.86 -0.19 9.44
N CYS A 326 -6.63 -0.14 9.96
CA CYS A 326 -5.96 -1.27 10.61
C CYS A 326 -6.18 -1.36 12.11
N ILE A 327 -6.43 -0.24 12.82
CA ILE A 327 -6.51 -0.22 14.29
C ILE A 327 -7.89 0.21 14.75
N CYS A 328 -8.30 1.45 14.40
CA CYS A 328 -9.56 1.99 14.92
C CYS A 328 -10.78 1.21 14.41
N GLY A 329 -10.82 0.87 13.13
CA GLY A 329 -11.90 0.11 12.50
C GLY A 329 -12.17 -1.23 13.17
N PRO A 330 -11.18 -2.14 13.29
CA PRO A 330 -11.33 -3.40 14.01
C PRO A 330 -11.76 -3.24 15.47
N ILE A 331 -11.22 -2.26 16.20
CA ILE A 331 -11.63 -1.99 17.60
C ILE A 331 -13.09 -1.56 17.65
N ILE A 332 -13.49 -0.57 16.84
CA ILE A 332 -14.88 -0.10 16.78
C ILE A 332 -15.81 -1.25 16.40
N LEU A 333 -15.42 -2.10 15.44
CA LEU A 333 -16.18 -3.28 15.04
C LEU A 333 -16.35 -4.26 16.22
N GLY A 334 -15.26 -4.64 16.88
CA GLY A 334 -15.29 -5.57 18.01
C GLY A 334 -16.10 -5.04 19.19
N VAL A 335 -15.96 -3.76 19.52
CA VAL A 335 -16.77 -3.08 20.55
C VAL A 335 -18.25 -3.04 20.13
N ALA A 336 -18.56 -2.73 18.88
CA ALA A 336 -19.94 -2.70 18.41
C ALA A 336 -20.59 -4.09 18.43
N ILE A 337 -19.84 -5.16 18.10
CA ILE A 337 -20.28 -6.56 18.25
C ILE A 337 -20.56 -6.88 19.73
N ALA A 338 -19.63 -6.54 20.63
CA ALA A 338 -19.82 -6.75 22.07
C ALA A 338 -21.06 -6.00 22.60
N CYS A 339 -21.22 -4.73 22.21
CA CYS A 339 -22.38 -3.91 22.57
C CYS A 339 -23.68 -4.48 22.00
N MET A 340 -23.67 -5.05 20.79
CA MET A 340 -24.84 -5.71 20.20
C MET A 340 -25.25 -6.94 21.02
N TRP A 341 -24.29 -7.79 21.41
CA TRP A 341 -24.57 -8.94 22.27
C TRP A 341 -25.06 -8.49 23.66
N ALA A 342 -24.39 -7.52 24.28
CA ALA A 342 -24.82 -6.94 25.55
C ALA A 342 -26.23 -6.34 25.46
N ALA A 343 -26.57 -5.68 24.34
CA ALA A 343 -27.90 -5.12 24.11
C ALA A 343 -29.00 -6.19 24.11
N THR A 344 -28.69 -7.43 23.74
CA THR A 344 -29.63 -8.56 23.84
C THR A 344 -29.78 -9.08 25.27
N VAL A 345 -28.70 -9.05 26.07
CA VAL A 345 -28.72 -9.45 27.48
C VAL A 345 -29.47 -8.43 28.34
N PHE A 346 -29.20 -7.14 28.16
CA PHE A 346 -29.82 -6.04 28.91
C PHE A 346 -31.17 -5.60 28.34
N ASP A 347 -31.71 -6.36 27.38
CA ASP A 347 -33.03 -6.12 26.81
C ASP A 347 -33.19 -4.68 26.25
N LEU A 348 -32.11 -4.13 25.68
CA LEU A 348 -32.07 -2.74 25.22
C LEU A 348 -33.14 -2.48 24.13
N PRO A 349 -33.71 -1.26 24.10
CA PRO A 349 -34.67 -0.86 23.07
C PRO A 349 -34.15 -1.16 21.66
N ALA A 350 -35.05 -1.58 20.76
CA ALA A 350 -34.70 -1.91 19.37
C ALA A 350 -34.00 -0.76 18.62
N ARG A 351 -34.15 0.49 19.08
CA ARG A 351 -33.42 1.66 18.57
C ARG A 351 -31.90 1.50 18.73
N TRP A 352 -31.43 1.04 19.89
CA TRP A 352 -30.00 0.86 20.17
C TRP A 352 -29.41 -0.33 19.42
N ARG A 353 -30.11 -1.47 19.38
CA ARG A 353 -29.70 -2.64 18.58
C ARG A 353 -29.51 -2.29 17.11
N ARG A 354 -30.42 -1.48 16.54
CA ARG A 354 -30.30 -0.98 15.17
C ARG A 354 -29.11 -0.04 14.97
N ARG A 355 -28.79 0.79 15.97
CA ARG A 355 -27.59 1.65 15.92
C ARG A 355 -26.32 0.80 15.93
N PHE A 356 -26.19 -0.15 16.85
CA PHE A 356 -25.02 -1.04 16.91
C PHE A 356 -24.87 -1.88 15.64
N LEU A 357 -25.94 -2.43 15.08
CA LEU A 357 -25.89 -3.14 13.79
C LEU A 357 -25.39 -2.26 12.65
N ARG A 358 -25.85 -1.01 12.56
CA ARG A 358 -25.35 -0.05 11.57
C ARG A 358 -23.88 0.30 11.81
N THR A 359 -23.48 0.52 13.06
CA THR A 359 -22.07 0.75 13.42
C THR A 359 -21.21 -0.45 13.07
N MET A 360 -21.68 -1.68 13.30
CA MET A 360 -20.98 -2.90 12.91
C MET A 360 -20.85 -3.03 11.40
N GLN A 361 -21.89 -2.74 10.64
CA GLN A 361 -21.82 -2.76 9.16
C GLN A 361 -20.82 -1.73 8.65
N PHE A 362 -20.89 -0.50 9.16
CA PHE A 362 -19.96 0.56 8.80
C PHE A 362 -18.52 0.23 9.22
N ALA A 363 -18.25 -0.01 10.51
CA ALA A 363 -16.92 -0.38 10.97
C ALA A 363 -16.41 -1.67 10.32
N GLY A 364 -17.33 -2.59 10.00
CA GLY A 364 -17.08 -3.80 9.24
C GLY A 364 -16.52 -3.47 7.86
N ALA A 365 -17.17 -2.62 7.08
CA ALA A 365 -16.73 -2.25 5.74
C ALA A 365 -15.44 -1.42 5.71
N TRP A 366 -15.15 -0.68 6.78
CA TRP A 366 -13.94 0.15 6.89
C TRP A 366 -12.78 -0.54 7.63
N SER A 367 -13.02 -1.65 8.32
CA SER A 367 -11.97 -2.47 8.93
C SER A 367 -11.33 -3.32 7.83
N ALA A 368 -10.11 -2.99 7.43
CA ALA A 368 -9.38 -3.71 6.37
C ALA A 368 -8.15 -4.45 6.90
N LEU A 369 -8.17 -4.80 8.20
CA LEU A 369 -7.12 -5.59 8.84
C LEU A 369 -6.93 -6.97 8.18
N ASP A 370 -8.02 -7.59 7.74
CA ASP A 370 -7.99 -8.84 6.96
C ASP A 370 -7.18 -8.70 5.67
N VAL A 371 -7.42 -7.62 4.92
CA VAL A 371 -6.66 -7.30 3.71
C VAL A 371 -5.19 -7.00 4.05
N PHE A 372 -4.94 -6.28 5.13
CA PHE A 372 -3.57 -6.04 5.62
C PHE A 372 -2.84 -7.35 5.93
N LEU A 373 -3.47 -8.29 6.65
CA LEU A 373 -2.86 -9.59 6.98
C LEU A 373 -2.53 -10.40 5.73
N VAL A 374 -3.39 -10.36 4.70
CA VAL A 374 -3.11 -10.99 3.40
C VAL A 374 -1.91 -10.32 2.72
N CYS A 375 -1.89 -8.99 2.65
CA CYS A 375 -0.77 -8.23 2.07
C CYS A 375 0.53 -8.46 2.83
N PHE A 376 0.44 -8.61 4.15
CA PHE A 376 1.55 -8.92 5.03
C PHE A 376 2.10 -10.33 4.79
N GLY A 377 1.24 -11.34 4.70
CA GLY A 377 1.66 -12.70 4.34
C GLY A 377 2.31 -12.74 2.95
N ILE A 378 1.76 -12.00 2.00
CA ILE A 378 2.33 -11.83 0.66
C ILE A 378 3.70 -11.15 0.70
N GLY A 379 3.83 -10.05 1.44
CA GLY A 379 5.08 -9.30 1.56
C GLY A 379 6.18 -10.11 2.26
N THR A 380 5.84 -10.83 3.32
CA THR A 380 6.82 -11.63 4.07
C THR A 380 7.27 -12.89 3.34
N TYR A 381 6.42 -13.47 2.48
CA TYR A 381 6.76 -14.71 1.79
C TYR A 381 8.00 -14.58 0.90
N ASP A 382 8.28 -13.40 0.31
CA ASP A 382 9.42 -13.31 -0.60
C ASP A 382 10.01 -11.92 -0.90
N ILE A 383 9.77 -10.86 -0.09
CA ILE A 383 10.28 -9.48 -0.37
C ILE A 383 11.77 -9.49 -0.78
N THR A 384 12.57 -10.39 -0.22
CA THR A 384 13.97 -10.58 -0.57
C THR A 384 14.17 -10.90 -2.06
N ARG A 385 13.41 -11.82 -2.67
CA ARG A 385 13.54 -12.09 -4.11
C ARG A 385 13.03 -10.95 -4.97
N LEU A 386 11.99 -10.23 -4.54
CA LEU A 386 11.56 -9.03 -5.26
C LEU A 386 12.67 -7.98 -5.22
N LEU A 387 13.30 -7.78 -4.07
CA LEU A 387 14.42 -6.86 -3.91
C LEU A 387 15.59 -7.31 -4.77
N ASP A 388 15.99 -8.59 -4.71
CA ASP A 388 17.09 -9.14 -5.51
C ASP A 388 16.80 -9.00 -7.01
N TYR A 389 15.58 -9.27 -7.46
CA TYR A 389 15.19 -9.09 -8.85
C TYR A 389 15.12 -7.62 -9.25
N THR A 390 14.56 -6.75 -8.41
CA THR A 390 14.50 -5.31 -8.66
C THR A 390 15.90 -4.73 -8.70
N LEU A 391 16.78 -5.14 -7.79
CA LEU A 391 18.18 -4.74 -7.77
C LEU A 391 18.94 -5.32 -8.96
N LYS A 392 18.67 -6.57 -9.35
CA LYS A 392 19.30 -7.18 -10.52
C LYS A 392 18.87 -6.47 -11.80
N VAL A 393 17.57 -6.29 -12.04
CA VAL A 393 17.03 -5.51 -13.18
C VAL A 393 17.51 -4.07 -13.11
N SER A 394 17.56 -3.49 -11.91
CA SER A 394 18.12 -2.16 -11.76
C SER A 394 19.62 -2.17 -11.92
N MET A 395 20.41 -3.22 -11.70
CA MET A 395 21.85 -3.22 -11.97
C MET A 395 22.17 -3.60 -13.43
N GLU A 396 21.30 -4.37 -14.07
CA GLU A 396 21.36 -4.71 -15.49
C GLU A 396 20.84 -3.55 -16.36
N GLY A 397 19.86 -2.80 -15.85
CA GLY A 397 19.26 -1.63 -16.49
C GLY A 397 19.83 -0.28 -16.01
N MET A 398 20.27 -0.18 -14.75
CA MET A 398 21.21 0.88 -14.33
C MET A 398 22.51 0.53 -15.02
N VAL A 399 22.75 1.30 -16.03
CA VAL A 399 23.88 2.19 -16.06
C VAL A 399 24.39 2.68 -14.69
N ILE A 400 24.87 1.79 -13.82
CA ILE A 400 25.91 2.15 -12.85
C ILE A 400 27.09 2.75 -13.63
N PRO A 401 27.47 2.21 -14.82
CA PRO A 401 28.33 2.92 -15.74
C PRO A 401 27.83 4.31 -16.13
N GLU A 402 26.60 4.52 -16.66
CA GLU A 402 26.18 5.89 -17.05
C GLU A 402 25.96 6.82 -15.86
N ILE A 403 25.42 6.40 -14.72
CA ILE A 403 25.29 7.23 -13.51
C ILE A 403 26.67 7.64 -13.02
N LEU A 404 27.60 6.68 -12.93
CA LEU A 404 28.98 6.98 -12.57
C LEU A 404 29.61 7.88 -13.64
N ILE A 405 29.37 7.65 -14.93
CA ILE A 405 29.81 8.50 -16.04
C ILE A 405 29.20 9.90 -15.95
N ASP A 406 27.94 10.05 -15.57
CA ASP A 406 27.21 11.31 -15.53
C ASP A 406 27.64 12.12 -14.30
N ILE A 407 27.86 11.43 -13.18
CA ILE A 407 28.55 11.97 -12.00
C ILE A 407 29.97 12.41 -12.39
N LEU A 408 30.77 11.54 -13.02
CA LEU A 408 32.14 11.87 -13.45
C LEU A 408 32.19 13.02 -14.46
N LYS A 409 31.23 13.09 -15.39
CA LYS A 409 31.05 14.20 -16.35
C LYS A 409 30.70 15.49 -15.63
N LYS A 410 29.75 15.47 -14.69
CA LYS A 410 29.37 16.65 -13.88
C LYS A 410 30.52 17.14 -13.00
N ILE A 411 31.41 16.25 -12.58
CA ILE A 411 32.62 16.58 -11.80
C ILE A 411 33.81 16.93 -12.70
N ASN A 412 33.65 16.88 -14.03
CA ASN A 412 34.69 17.18 -15.02
C ASN A 412 35.92 16.26 -14.91
N ILE A 413 35.72 15.00 -14.49
CA ILE A 413 36.77 13.99 -14.42
C ILE A 413 36.81 13.22 -15.75
N PRO A 414 37.96 13.17 -16.45
CA PRO A 414 38.08 12.43 -17.70
C PRO A 414 37.80 10.94 -17.46
N LEU A 415 36.94 10.38 -18.29
CA LEU A 415 36.57 8.97 -18.23
C LEU A 415 37.70 8.09 -18.79
N PRO A 416 38.08 7.00 -18.12
CA PRO A 416 38.97 6.02 -18.71
C PRO A 416 38.35 5.47 -20.00
N ASN A 417 39.17 5.23 -21.03
CA ASN A 417 38.71 4.73 -22.34
C ASN A 417 37.97 3.36 -22.27
N ASN A 418 37.95 2.67 -21.12
CA ASN A 418 37.30 1.37 -20.96
C ASN A 418 36.65 1.18 -19.57
N VAL A 419 35.71 2.04 -19.21
CA VAL A 419 34.94 1.95 -17.94
C VAL A 419 34.21 0.61 -17.81
N TYR A 420 33.62 0.09 -18.91
CA TYR A 420 32.88 -1.17 -18.89
C TYR A 420 33.78 -2.39 -18.61
N GLY A 421 34.98 -2.44 -19.19
CA GLY A 421 35.95 -3.51 -18.90
C GLY A 421 36.41 -3.50 -17.44
N LEU A 422 36.45 -2.33 -16.82
CA LEU A 422 36.79 -2.18 -15.42
C LEU A 422 35.68 -2.72 -14.50
N VAL A 423 34.43 -2.31 -14.73
CA VAL A 423 33.28 -2.79 -13.95
C VAL A 423 33.18 -4.32 -14.04
N LYS A 424 33.39 -4.89 -15.23
CA LYS A 424 33.41 -6.34 -15.45
C LYS A 424 34.50 -7.07 -14.64
N ASN A 425 35.70 -6.52 -14.59
CA ASN A 425 36.81 -7.13 -13.85
C ASN A 425 36.61 -7.07 -12.33
N ILE A 426 35.91 -6.05 -11.84
CA ILE A 426 35.70 -5.85 -10.40
C ILE A 426 34.50 -6.67 -9.87
N CYS A 427 33.42 -6.81 -10.65
CA CYS A 427 32.25 -7.60 -10.23
C CYS A 427 32.51 -9.12 -10.18
N GLY A 428 33.63 -9.58 -10.73
CA GLY A 428 34.04 -10.98 -10.72
C GLY A 428 33.18 -11.89 -11.62
N PRO A 429 33.63 -13.13 -11.89
CA PRO A 429 32.93 -14.08 -12.75
C PRO A 429 31.62 -14.61 -12.16
N GLU A 430 31.35 -14.37 -10.87
CA GLU A 430 30.15 -14.85 -10.16
C GLU A 430 28.87 -14.08 -10.54
N TYR A 431 29.01 -12.92 -11.17
CA TYR A 431 27.89 -12.12 -11.72
C TYR A 431 28.10 -11.87 -13.22
N PRO A 432 27.82 -12.85 -14.09
CA PRO A 432 27.99 -12.68 -15.54
C PRO A 432 26.96 -11.65 -16.06
N MET A 433 27.39 -10.39 -16.21
CA MET A 433 26.64 -9.41 -16.98
C MET A 433 26.66 -9.81 -18.45
N ASP A 434 25.49 -10.00 -19.05
CA ASP A 434 25.35 -10.25 -20.48
C ASP A 434 25.56 -8.94 -21.26
N LEU A 435 26.76 -8.79 -21.83
CA LEU A 435 27.17 -7.59 -22.56
C LEU A 435 26.53 -7.49 -23.96
N SER A 436 25.88 -8.54 -24.44
CA SER A 436 25.28 -8.54 -25.79
C SER A 436 24.09 -7.58 -25.92
N MET A 437 23.48 -7.17 -24.80
CA MET A 437 22.32 -6.26 -24.77
C MET A 437 22.68 -4.77 -24.90
N PHE A 438 23.95 -4.37 -24.74
CA PHE A 438 24.38 -2.96 -24.79
C PHE A 438 24.85 -2.50 -26.19
N SER A 439 24.71 -3.35 -27.21
CA SER A 439 25.33 -3.15 -28.52
C SER A 439 24.74 -2.07 -29.46
N PRO A 440 23.52 -1.50 -29.32
CA PRO A 440 23.03 -0.61 -30.38
C PRO A 440 23.10 0.91 -30.10
N ILE A 441 23.60 1.40 -28.97
CA ILE A 441 23.34 2.82 -28.58
C ILE A 441 24.44 3.84 -28.95
N LEU A 442 25.63 3.45 -29.45
CA LEU A 442 26.61 4.45 -29.95
C LEU A 442 27.29 3.97 -31.23
N PRO A 443 27.31 4.78 -32.32
CA PRO A 443 28.27 4.59 -33.39
C PRO A 443 29.66 4.97 -32.88
N LEU A 444 30.63 4.11 -33.21
CA LEU A 444 32.06 4.20 -32.89
C LEU A 444 32.68 5.59 -33.05
#